data_AF-A0A7K3Z416-F1
#
_entry.id   AF-A0A7K3Z416-F1
#
_cell.length_a   1.000
_cell.length_b   1.000
_cell.length_c   1.000
_cell.angle_alpha   90.00
_cell.angle_beta   90.00
_cell.angle_gamma   90.00
#
_symmetry.space_group_name_H-M   'P 1'
#
loop_
_entity.id
_entity.type
_entity.pdbx_description
1 polymer ?
#
loop_
_entity_poly.entity_id
_entity_poly.type
_entity_poly.pdbx_seq_one_letter_code
_entity_poly.pdbx_strand_id
1 'polypeptide(L)'
;MRRSVLKIIAYRPEGISYTELVNELGLSTGKLNYHLEQLEGLIMKNEERYYVLTSLGKKALSQLKLIKEQKSPEDEKFVRIAESSQKSSLQPTLKSFLLVGIFFSFVFLVTWFYLAYLAIVEGAPIIVYILLPFLIAIGVGLLVSLILALKKTPDWIRRLERRLFGPIS
;
A
#
# COMPACT_ATOMS: atom_id res chain seq x y z
N MET A 1 5.27 13.55 -3.11
CA MET A 1 6.34 13.81 -4.10
C MET A 1 6.10 15.06 -4.93
N ARG A 2 4.96 15.23 -5.63
CA ARG A 2 4.61 16.47 -6.38
C ARG A 2 4.87 17.80 -5.63
N ARG A 3 4.46 17.88 -4.36
CA ARG A 3 4.72 19.03 -3.49
C ARG A 3 6.21 19.32 -3.28
N SER A 4 7.04 18.29 -3.19
CA SER A 4 8.49 18.43 -2.99
C SER A 4 9.16 19.00 -4.25
N VAL A 5 8.74 18.53 -5.43
CA VAL A 5 9.19 19.07 -6.73
C VAL A 5 8.89 20.57 -6.81
N LEU A 6 7.64 20.98 -6.54
CA LEU A 6 7.25 22.39 -6.55
C LEU A 6 8.04 23.24 -5.55
N LYS A 7 8.38 22.69 -4.37
CA LYS A 7 9.17 23.40 -3.36
C LYS A 7 10.63 23.59 -3.78
N ILE A 8 11.24 22.59 -4.38
CA ILE A 8 12.63 22.65 -4.86
C ILE A 8 12.74 23.69 -5.97
N ILE A 9 11.85 23.63 -6.97
CA ILE A 9 11.81 24.62 -8.05
C ILE A 9 11.54 26.02 -7.50
N ALA A 10 10.70 26.16 -6.46
CA ALA A 10 10.46 27.45 -5.82
C ALA A 10 11.67 28.02 -5.09
N TYR A 11 12.57 27.17 -4.60
CA TYR A 11 13.74 27.60 -3.85
C TYR A 11 14.85 28.14 -4.78
N ARG A 12 14.81 27.77 -6.07
CA ARG A 12 15.75 28.24 -7.10
C ARG A 12 15.02 29.09 -8.16
N PRO A 13 14.94 30.41 -7.98
CA PRO A 13 14.21 31.30 -8.89
C PRO A 13 14.80 31.33 -10.30
N GLU A 14 16.10 31.03 -10.46
CA GLU A 14 16.79 30.93 -11.75
C GLU A 14 16.43 29.66 -12.53
N GLY A 15 15.73 28.72 -11.89
CA GLY A 15 15.37 27.43 -12.45
C GLY A 15 16.34 26.32 -12.04
N ILE A 16 15.91 25.08 -12.25
CA ILE A 16 16.69 23.88 -11.92
C ILE A 16 16.72 22.92 -13.09
N SER A 17 17.87 22.29 -13.34
CA SER A 17 18.02 21.37 -14.46
C SER A 17 17.35 20.03 -14.17
N TYR A 18 17.08 19.26 -15.21
CA TYR A 18 16.54 17.91 -15.06
C TYR A 18 17.46 17.02 -14.20
N THR A 19 18.77 17.07 -14.46
CA THR A 19 19.78 16.27 -13.74
C THR A 19 19.87 16.67 -12.27
N GLU A 20 19.81 17.96 -11.97
CA GLU A 20 19.80 18.43 -10.58
C GLU A 20 18.51 18.03 -9.84
N LEU A 21 17.35 18.07 -10.51
CA LEU A 21 16.10 17.56 -9.94
C LEU A 21 16.18 16.07 -9.62
N VAL A 22 16.77 15.26 -10.51
CA VAL A 22 17.00 13.83 -10.27
C VAL A 22 17.88 13.63 -9.04
N ASN A 23 18.98 14.39 -8.94
CA ASN A 23 19.93 14.28 -7.84
C ASN A 23 19.35 14.75 -6.50
N GLU A 24 18.68 15.90 -6.46
CA GLU A 24 18.08 16.43 -5.22
C GLU A 24 16.90 15.58 -4.72
N LEU A 25 16.12 14.97 -5.63
CA LEU A 25 14.97 14.15 -5.25
C LEU A 25 15.30 12.66 -5.09
N GLY A 26 16.48 12.21 -5.53
CA GLY A 26 16.89 10.80 -5.54
C GLY A 26 15.92 9.90 -6.32
N LEU A 27 15.30 10.42 -7.38
CA LEU A 27 14.29 9.72 -8.16
C LEU A 27 14.88 9.10 -9.43
N SER A 28 14.33 7.96 -9.87
CA SER A 28 14.60 7.47 -11.21
C SER A 28 14.03 8.42 -12.26
N THR A 29 14.67 8.48 -13.43
CA THR A 29 14.29 9.34 -14.55
C THR A 29 12.81 9.15 -14.95
N GLY A 30 12.36 7.90 -15.12
CA GLY A 30 10.95 7.62 -15.46
C GLY A 30 9.95 8.13 -14.42
N LYS A 31 10.28 8.02 -13.12
CA LYS A 31 9.42 8.49 -12.04
C LYS A 31 9.38 10.01 -11.93
N LEU A 32 10.50 10.67 -12.22
CA LEU A 32 10.54 12.13 -12.30
C LEU A 32 9.69 12.61 -13.48
N ASN A 33 9.84 12.00 -14.67
CA ASN A 33 9.07 12.40 -15.85
C ASN A 33 7.56 12.31 -15.62
N TYR A 34 7.09 11.20 -15.04
CA TYR A 34 5.68 11.06 -14.62
C TYR A 34 5.22 12.20 -13.70
N HIS A 35 6.05 12.61 -12.74
CA HIS A 35 5.69 13.72 -11.86
C HIS A 35 5.74 15.08 -12.53
N LEU A 36 6.59 15.29 -13.54
CA LEU A 36 6.67 16.53 -14.30
C LEU A 36 5.47 16.69 -15.23
N GLU A 37 5.04 15.62 -15.91
CA GLU A 37 3.81 15.60 -16.73
C GLU A 37 2.59 15.94 -15.89
N GLN A 38 2.48 15.36 -14.69
CA GLN A 38 1.38 15.65 -13.76
C GLN A 38 1.42 17.07 -13.17
N LEU A 39 2.51 17.81 -13.38
CA LEU A 39 2.69 19.20 -12.98
C LEU A 39 2.67 20.15 -14.18
N GLU A 40 2.33 19.66 -15.37
CA GLU A 40 2.14 20.47 -16.56
C GLU A 40 1.17 21.63 -16.28
N GLY A 41 1.52 22.83 -16.73
CA GLY A 41 0.81 24.07 -16.42
C GLY A 41 1.18 24.72 -15.08
N LEU A 42 1.74 23.99 -14.11
CA LEU A 42 2.31 24.54 -12.87
C LEU A 42 3.82 24.82 -12.97
N ILE A 43 4.50 24.05 -13.83
CA ILE A 43 5.91 24.22 -14.17
C ILE A 43 6.05 24.47 -15.67
N MET A 44 7.09 25.20 -16.05
CA MET A 44 7.46 25.42 -17.45
C MET A 44 8.99 25.35 -17.60
N LYS A 45 9.47 25.16 -18.82
CA LYS A 45 10.89 25.27 -19.13
C LYS A 45 11.20 26.69 -19.63
N ASN A 46 12.27 27.31 -19.13
CA ASN A 46 12.78 28.58 -19.66
C ASN A 46 13.61 28.34 -20.93
N GLU A 47 14.11 29.43 -21.53
CA GLU A 47 14.91 29.41 -22.77
C GLU A 47 16.21 28.57 -22.63
N GLU A 48 16.74 28.49 -21.41
CA GLU A 48 17.94 27.73 -21.05
C GLU A 48 17.63 26.27 -20.64
N ARG A 49 16.41 25.79 -20.87
CA ARG A 49 15.91 24.44 -20.52
C ARG A 49 15.86 24.10 -19.03
N TYR A 50 15.88 25.10 -18.15
CA TYR A 50 15.64 24.94 -16.73
C TYR A 50 14.15 24.93 -16.40
N TYR A 51 13.74 24.11 -15.42
CA TYR A 51 12.38 24.09 -14.91
C TYR A 51 12.15 25.25 -13.96
N VAL A 52 11.11 26.04 -14.22
CA VAL A 52 10.66 27.19 -13.40
C VAL A 52 9.17 27.10 -13.12
N LEU A 53 8.72 27.71 -12.03
CA LEU A 53 7.30 27.76 -11.68
C LEU A 53 6.56 28.78 -12.54
N THR A 54 5.41 28.37 -13.08
CA THR A 54 4.47 29.30 -13.72
C THR A 54 3.81 30.20 -12.67
N SER A 55 3.11 31.26 -13.12
CA SER A 55 2.28 32.09 -12.24
C SER A 55 1.24 31.27 -11.47
N LEU A 56 0.67 30.25 -12.12
CA LEU A 56 -0.24 29.29 -11.51
C LEU A 56 0.46 28.41 -10.47
N GLY A 57 1.66 27.89 -10.79
CA GLY A 57 2.47 27.11 -9.86
C GLY A 57 2.83 27.87 -8.58
N LYS A 58 3.17 29.16 -8.71
CA LYS A 58 3.44 30.04 -7.56
C LYS A 58 2.21 30.23 -6.68
N LYS A 59 1.03 30.47 -7.26
CA LYS A 59 -0.25 30.59 -6.54
C LYS A 59 -0.67 29.27 -5.86
N ALA A 60 -0.50 28.14 -6.54
CA ALA A 60 -0.78 26.83 -5.95
C ALA A 60 0.13 26.56 -4.73
N LEU A 61 1.41 26.91 -4.84
CA LEU A 61 2.35 26.74 -3.73
C LEU A 61 2.05 27.66 -2.54
N SER A 62 1.59 28.89 -2.76
CA SER A 62 1.23 29.79 -1.66
C SER A 62 0.00 29.30 -0.91
N GLN A 63 -1.04 28.80 -1.60
CA GLN A 63 -2.19 28.17 -0.96
C GLN A 63 -1.79 26.94 -0.13
N LEU A 64 -0.86 26.11 -0.65
CA LEU A 64 -0.32 24.97 0.08
C LEU A 64 0.51 25.34 1.32
N LYS A 65 1.05 26.57 1.39
CA LYS A 65 1.72 27.09 2.58
C LYS A 65 0.70 27.53 3.63
N LEU A 66 -0.33 28.28 3.21
CA LEU A 66 -1.41 28.75 4.08
C LEU A 66 -2.12 27.59 4.80
N ILE A 67 -2.46 26.53 4.08
CA ILE A 67 -3.10 25.32 4.66
C ILE A 67 -2.19 24.63 5.69
N LYS A 68 -0.86 24.74 5.54
CA LYS A 68 0.09 24.14 6.49
C LYS A 68 0.22 24.97 7.77
N GLU A 69 0.15 26.29 7.63
CA GLU A 69 0.32 27.24 8.74
C GLU A 69 -0.96 27.39 9.57
N GLN A 70 -2.14 27.24 8.95
CA GLN A 70 -3.43 27.30 9.63
C GLN A 70 -3.85 25.99 10.31
N LYS A 71 -2.91 25.14 10.74
CA LYS A 71 -3.27 23.96 11.52
C LYS A 71 -3.79 24.39 12.89
N SER A 72 -5.11 24.53 13.01
CA SER A 72 -5.79 24.70 14.29
C SER A 72 -5.79 23.37 15.04
N PRO A 73 -5.73 23.35 16.39
CA PRO A 73 -5.88 22.12 17.18
C PRO A 73 -7.16 21.33 16.85
N GLU A 74 -8.20 21.99 16.32
CA GLU A 74 -9.43 21.34 15.85
C GLU A 74 -9.23 20.54 14.55
N ASP A 75 -8.36 21.02 13.65
CA ASP A 75 -8.03 20.33 12.40
C ASP A 75 -7.28 19.03 12.63
N GLU A 76 -6.50 18.93 13.72
CA GLU A 76 -5.79 17.69 14.06
C GLU A 76 -6.74 16.52 14.28
N LYS A 77 -7.93 16.77 14.82
CA LYS A 77 -8.96 15.74 15.02
C LYS A 77 -9.46 15.22 13.66
N PHE A 78 -9.75 16.12 12.73
CA PHE A 78 -10.21 15.77 11.39
C PHE A 78 -9.12 15.11 10.54
N VAL A 79 -7.85 15.54 10.70
CA VAL A 79 -6.70 14.91 10.05
C VAL A 79 -6.50 13.48 10.54
N ARG A 80 -6.61 13.21 11.85
CA ARG A 80 -6.52 11.83 12.39
C ARG A 80 -7.64 10.93 11.87
N ILE A 81 -8.85 11.46 11.73
CA ILE A 81 -10.00 10.73 11.16
C ILE A 81 -9.72 10.41 9.68
N ALA A 82 -9.21 11.36 8.90
CA ALA A 82 -8.84 11.14 7.50
C ALA A 82 -7.67 10.15 7.33
N GLU A 83 -6.64 10.22 8.18
CA GLU A 83 -5.51 9.29 8.20
C GLU A 83 -5.93 7.86 8.56
N SER A 84 -6.85 7.71 9.51
CA SER A 84 -7.42 6.41 9.88
C SER A 84 -8.26 5.80 8.75
N SER A 85 -8.97 6.65 7.99
CA SER A 85 -9.75 6.23 6.83
C SER A 85 -8.85 5.79 5.66
N GLN A 86 -7.74 6.51 5.41
CA GLN A 86 -6.77 6.14 4.37
C GLN A 86 -5.99 4.86 4.68
N LYS A 87 -5.71 4.55 5.96
CA LYS A 87 -5.09 3.27 6.36
C LYS A 87 -5.98 2.04 6.12
N SER A 88 -7.26 2.22 5.78
CA SER A 88 -8.20 1.13 5.53
C SER A 88 -8.38 0.75 4.05
N SER A 89 -7.49 1.20 3.15
CA SER A 89 -7.58 0.86 1.72
C SER A 89 -7.34 -0.61 1.37
N LEU A 90 -7.27 -1.52 2.35
CA LEU A 90 -7.50 -2.94 2.10
C LEU A 90 -8.94 -3.08 1.58
N GLN A 91 -9.06 -3.26 0.26
CA GLN A 91 -10.34 -3.33 -0.43
C GLN A 91 -11.32 -4.23 0.34
N PRO A 92 -12.59 -3.82 0.50
CA PRO A 92 -13.60 -4.58 1.25
C PRO A 92 -13.74 -6.03 0.75
N THR A 93 -13.49 -6.25 -0.54
CA THR A 93 -13.42 -7.57 -1.18
C THR A 93 -12.32 -8.46 -0.60
N LEU A 94 -11.10 -7.95 -0.43
CA LEU A 94 -9.96 -8.70 0.11
C LEU A 94 -10.18 -9.14 1.57
N LYS A 95 -10.77 -8.26 2.39
CA LYS A 95 -11.18 -8.64 3.75
C LYS A 95 -12.21 -9.75 3.73
N SER A 96 -13.19 -9.67 2.82
CA SER A 96 -14.19 -10.72 2.65
C SER A 96 -13.55 -12.05 2.22
N PHE A 97 -12.61 -12.04 1.27
CA PHE A 97 -11.89 -13.24 0.85
C PHE A 97 -11.07 -13.87 1.98
N LEU A 98 -10.36 -13.06 2.78
CA LEU A 98 -9.60 -13.55 3.93
C LEU A 98 -10.52 -14.15 5.01
N LEU A 99 -11.66 -13.52 5.27
CA LEU A 99 -12.63 -14.00 6.26
C LEU A 99 -13.27 -15.31 5.80
N VAL A 100 -13.64 -15.40 4.52
CA VAL A 100 -14.10 -16.66 3.90
C VAL A 100 -13.03 -17.75 3.99
N GLY A 101 -11.76 -17.42 3.71
CA GLY A 101 -10.65 -18.37 3.83
C GLY A 101 -10.44 -18.88 5.26
N ILE A 102 -10.53 -18.00 6.26
CA ILE A 102 -10.45 -18.37 7.69
C ILE A 102 -11.62 -19.29 8.06
N PHE A 103 -12.84 -18.93 7.64
CA PHE A 103 -14.03 -19.76 7.89
C PHE A 103 -13.87 -21.16 7.29
N PHE A 104 -13.43 -21.25 6.03
CA PHE A 104 -13.22 -22.51 5.35
C PHE A 104 -12.14 -23.37 6.02
N SER A 105 -11.03 -22.74 6.42
CA SER A 105 -9.95 -23.42 7.14
C SER A 105 -10.38 -23.92 8.52
N PHE A 106 -11.24 -23.16 9.22
CA PHE A 106 -11.82 -23.58 10.48
C PHE A 106 -12.74 -24.80 10.32
N VAL A 107 -13.66 -24.76 9.35
CA VAL A 107 -14.54 -25.91 9.04
C VAL A 107 -13.72 -27.15 8.68
N PHE A 108 -12.67 -26.98 7.87
CA PHE A 108 -11.77 -28.07 7.50
C PHE A 108 -11.12 -28.70 8.74
N LEU A 109 -10.60 -27.90 9.67
CA LEU A 109 -10.01 -28.41 10.92
C LEU A 109 -11.03 -29.15 11.79
N VAL A 110 -12.25 -28.63 11.92
CA VAL A 110 -13.31 -29.28 12.69
C VAL A 110 -13.65 -30.65 12.08
N THR A 111 -13.76 -30.73 10.76
CA THR A 111 -14.00 -32.00 10.05
C THR A 111 -12.87 -33.01 10.29
N TRP A 112 -11.60 -32.58 10.21
CA TRP A 112 -10.47 -33.46 10.50
C TRP A 112 -10.43 -33.92 11.95
N PHE A 113 -10.76 -33.03 12.88
CA PHE A 113 -10.81 -33.37 14.29
C PHE A 113 -11.92 -34.39 14.59
N TYR A 114 -13.06 -34.26 13.91
CA TYR A 114 -14.14 -35.24 13.98
C TYR A 114 -13.74 -36.61 13.41
N LEU A 115 -13.04 -36.64 12.26
CA LEU A 115 -12.47 -37.88 11.71
C LEU A 115 -11.44 -38.51 12.65
N ALA A 116 -10.65 -37.70 13.34
CA ALA A 116 -9.70 -38.17 14.36
C ALA A 116 -10.41 -38.83 15.54
N TYR A 117 -11.49 -38.21 16.01
CA TYR A 117 -12.29 -38.75 17.10
C TYR A 117 -12.91 -40.10 16.70
N LEU A 118 -13.49 -40.18 15.50
CA LEU A 118 -14.11 -41.40 14.98
C LEU A 118 -13.06 -42.51 14.79
N ALA A 119 -11.87 -42.17 14.31
CA ALA A 119 -10.74 -43.11 14.19
C ALA A 119 -10.31 -43.72 15.54
N ILE A 120 -10.32 -42.93 16.62
CA ILE A 120 -9.99 -43.39 17.98
C ILE A 120 -11.08 -44.32 18.52
N VAL A 121 -12.35 -44.00 18.28
CA VAL A 121 -13.49 -44.74 18.85
C VAL A 121 -13.77 -46.04 18.12
N GLU A 122 -13.75 -46.04 16.78
CA GLU A 122 -14.07 -47.22 15.96
C GLU A 122 -12.83 -48.07 15.62
N GLY A 123 -11.63 -47.55 15.91
CA GLY A 123 -10.38 -48.24 15.64
C GLY A 123 -9.96 -48.13 14.17
N ALA A 124 -9.19 -47.10 13.85
CA ALA A 124 -8.61 -46.93 12.52
C ALA A 124 -7.28 -47.68 12.34
N PRO A 125 -6.83 -47.89 11.09
CA PRO A 125 -5.47 -48.38 10.81
C PRO A 125 -4.39 -47.48 11.42
N ILE A 126 -3.26 -48.07 11.86
CA ILE A 126 -2.12 -47.35 12.47
C ILE A 126 -1.64 -46.16 11.61
N ILE A 127 -1.69 -46.30 10.28
CA ILE A 127 -1.33 -45.25 9.32
C ILE A 127 -2.15 -43.97 9.56
N VAL A 128 -3.44 -44.09 9.89
CA VAL A 128 -4.33 -42.96 10.12
C VAL A 128 -3.87 -42.13 11.31
N TYR A 129 -3.44 -42.76 12.40
CA TYR A 129 -2.94 -42.06 13.59
C TYR A 129 -1.62 -41.32 13.37
N ILE A 130 -0.79 -41.79 12.44
CA ILE A 130 0.46 -41.12 12.07
C ILE A 130 0.20 -39.93 11.14
N LEU A 131 -0.76 -40.08 10.22
CA LEU A 131 -1.02 -39.10 9.15
C LEU A 131 -1.88 -37.92 9.62
N LEU A 132 -2.83 -38.17 10.53
CA LEU A 132 -3.74 -37.16 11.11
C LEU A 132 -3.05 -35.97 11.78
N PRO A 133 -2.08 -36.14 12.70
CA PRO A 133 -1.42 -35.00 13.34
C PRO A 133 -0.64 -34.15 12.32
N PHE A 134 -0.12 -34.77 11.26
CA PHE A 134 0.57 -34.06 10.18
C PHE A 134 -0.39 -33.17 9.38
N LEU A 135 -1.57 -33.70 9.03
CA LEU A 135 -2.64 -32.94 8.35
C LEU A 135 -3.19 -31.80 9.21
N ILE A 136 -3.41 -32.05 10.51
CA ILE A 136 -3.85 -31.01 11.46
C ILE A 136 -2.79 -29.92 11.59
N ALA A 137 -1.51 -30.28 11.70
CA ALA A 137 -0.41 -29.31 11.78
C ALA A 137 -0.33 -28.42 10.54
N ILE A 138 -0.51 -28.99 9.33
CA ILE A 138 -0.58 -28.23 8.08
C ILE A 138 -1.79 -27.28 8.09
N GLY A 139 -2.96 -27.78 8.50
CA GLY A 139 -4.19 -26.97 8.58
C GLY A 139 -4.06 -25.79 9.55
N VAL A 140 -3.53 -26.03 10.76
CA VAL A 140 -3.27 -24.98 11.76
C VAL A 140 -2.22 -24.00 11.24
N GLY A 141 -1.17 -24.48 10.57
CA GLY A 141 -0.15 -23.64 9.95
C GLY A 141 -0.72 -22.70 8.89
N LEU A 142 -1.62 -23.19 8.03
CA LEU A 142 -2.33 -22.38 7.04
C LEU A 142 -3.23 -21.33 7.71
N LEU A 143 -3.93 -21.70 8.77
CA LEU A 143 -4.82 -20.81 9.51
C LEU A 143 -4.04 -19.68 10.20
N VAL A 144 -2.94 -20.03 10.87
CA VAL A 144 -2.01 -19.06 11.48
C VAL A 144 -1.38 -18.17 10.41
N SER A 145 -0.97 -18.74 9.27
CA SER A 145 -0.45 -17.97 8.13
C SER A 145 -1.46 -16.95 7.60
N LEU A 146 -2.73 -17.34 7.45
CA LEU A 146 -3.82 -16.45 7.04
C LEU A 146 -4.08 -15.34 8.07
N ILE A 147 -4.09 -15.67 9.36
CA ILE A 147 -4.26 -14.68 10.45
C ILE A 147 -3.06 -13.73 10.49
N LEU A 148 -1.84 -14.22 10.32
CA LEU A 148 -0.64 -13.40 10.25
C LEU A 148 -0.62 -12.52 9.01
N ALA A 149 -1.10 -13.01 7.86
CA ALA A 149 -1.26 -12.24 6.64
C ALA A 149 -2.31 -11.12 6.79
N LEU A 150 -3.34 -11.34 7.61
CA LEU A 150 -4.31 -10.32 7.97
C LEU A 150 -3.72 -9.26 8.92
N LYS A 151 -2.87 -9.67 9.87
CA LYS A 151 -2.31 -8.80 10.92
C LYS A 151 -1.07 -8.01 10.49
N LYS A 152 -0.17 -8.63 9.74
CA LYS A 152 0.93 -7.94 9.06
C LYS A 152 0.40 -7.50 7.72
N THR A 153 -0.01 -6.24 7.56
CA THR A 153 -0.25 -5.63 6.24
C THR A 153 1.02 -5.82 5.40
N PRO A 154 1.10 -6.80 4.49
CA PRO A 154 2.37 -7.19 3.94
C PRO A 154 2.58 -6.38 2.67
N ASP A 155 3.74 -5.73 2.55
CA ASP A 155 4.21 -5.14 1.29
C ASP A 155 4.28 -6.16 0.13
N TRP A 156 4.08 -7.45 0.40
CA TRP A 156 3.83 -8.48 -0.61
C TRP A 156 2.51 -8.29 -1.38
N ILE A 157 1.44 -7.81 -0.74
CA ILE A 157 0.17 -7.52 -1.42
C ILE A 157 0.35 -6.37 -2.42
N ARG A 158 1.11 -5.32 -2.06
CA ARG A 158 1.50 -4.24 -2.99
C ARG A 158 2.37 -4.72 -4.15
N ARG A 159 3.08 -5.85 -4.00
CA ARG A 159 3.87 -6.46 -5.09
C ARG A 159 2.99 -7.34 -5.98
N LEU A 160 1.98 -8.00 -5.42
CA LEU A 160 1.01 -8.81 -6.16
C LEU A 160 0.04 -7.94 -6.97
N GLU A 161 -0.41 -6.83 -6.40
CA GLU A 161 -1.24 -5.82 -7.08
C GLU A 161 -0.53 -5.27 -8.34
N ARG A 162 0.78 -4.99 -8.27
CA ARG A 162 1.57 -4.56 -9.44
C ARG A 162 1.70 -5.64 -10.53
N ARG A 163 1.60 -6.92 -10.18
CA ARG A 163 1.71 -8.03 -11.15
C ARG A 163 0.38 -8.42 -11.77
N LEU A 164 -0.72 -8.31 -11.02
CA LEU A 164 -2.07 -8.67 -11.49
C LEU A 164 -2.82 -7.49 -12.13
N PHE A 165 -2.56 -6.27 -11.68
CA PHE A 165 -3.24 -5.05 -12.13
C PHE A 165 -2.27 -4.02 -12.72
N GLY A 166 -1.11 -4.46 -13.21
CA GLY A 166 -0.26 -3.60 -14.03
C GLY A 166 -1.02 -3.15 -15.28
N PRO A 167 -0.89 -1.88 -15.72
CA PRO A 167 -1.66 -1.36 -16.83
C PRO A 167 -1.41 -2.21 -18.07
N ILE A 168 -2.49 -2.77 -18.61
CA ILE A 168 -2.51 -3.17 -20.02
C ILE A 168 -2.56 -1.83 -20.76
N SER A 169 -1.55 -1.57 -21.58
CA SER A 169 -1.25 -0.33 -22.34
C SER A 169 -0.47 0.74 -21.58
#